data_AF-A0A3N5RT91-F1
#
_entry.id   AF-A0A3N5RT91-F1
#
_cell.length_a   1.000
_cell.length_b   1.000
_cell.length_c   1.000
_cell.angle_alpha   90.00
_cell.angle_beta   90.00
_cell.angle_gamma   90.00
#
_symmetry.space_group_name_H-M   'P 1'
#
loop_
_entity.id
_entity.type
_entity.pdbx_description
1 polymer ?
#
loop_
_entity_poly.entity_id
_entity_poly.type
_entity_poly.pdbx_seq_one_letter_code
_entity_poly.pdbx_strand_id
1 'polypeptide(L)'
;MNARELLEFFRSHSIELNIIDDKIKLKAPRGFINDELLDSLKKNKNEIVALLKMNTDNGQLIPRRPENVSISLSFAQQRLWFLDQFEPGSTSYNIPGAVRLIGELNEAALQETVNKI
;
A
#
# COMPACT_ATOMS: atom_id res chain seq x y z
N MET A 1 -8.53 -21.17 18.27
CA MET A 1 -7.80 -20.41 17.24
C MET A 1 -6.34 -20.21 17.67
N ASN A 2 -5.39 -20.51 16.80
CA ASN A 2 -3.96 -20.19 17.00
C ASN A 2 -3.62 -18.78 16.44
N ALA A 3 -2.38 -18.32 16.66
CA ALA A 3 -1.95 -16.99 16.23
C ALA A 3 -2.04 -16.77 14.70
N ARG A 4 -1.72 -17.78 13.89
CA ARG A 4 -1.75 -17.70 12.42
C ARG A 4 -3.18 -17.64 11.87
N GLU A 5 -4.08 -18.47 12.39
CA GLU A 5 -5.49 -18.48 12.03
C GLU A 5 -6.15 -17.13 12.33
N LEU A 6 -5.79 -16.49 13.46
CA LEU A 6 -6.24 -15.15 13.80
C LEU A 6 -5.78 -14.11 12.77
N LEU A 7 -4.49 -14.14 12.38
CA LEU A 7 -3.96 -13.20 11.39
C LEU A 7 -4.63 -13.36 10.02
N GLU A 8 -4.84 -14.59 9.56
CA GLU A 8 -5.59 -14.88 8.31
C GLU A 8 -7.06 -14.44 8.42
N PHE A 9 -7.68 -14.64 9.59
CA PHE A 9 -9.03 -14.16 9.85
C PHE A 9 -9.13 -12.64 9.78
N PHE A 10 -8.21 -11.89 10.38
CA PHE A 10 -8.20 -10.42 10.26
C PHE A 10 -7.94 -9.96 8.84
N ARG A 11 -7.02 -10.61 8.12
CA ARG A 11 -6.69 -10.29 6.72
C ARG A 11 -7.89 -10.49 5.79
N SER A 12 -8.61 -11.60 5.94
CA SER A 12 -9.83 -11.90 5.16
C SER A 12 -10.98 -10.93 5.44
N HIS A 13 -10.99 -10.27 6.61
CA HIS A 13 -11.99 -9.26 6.97
C HIS A 13 -11.48 -7.82 6.79
N SER A 14 -10.35 -7.62 6.11
CA SER A 14 -9.72 -6.29 5.88
C SER A 14 -9.48 -5.50 7.17
N ILE A 15 -9.14 -6.20 8.26
CA ILE A 15 -8.84 -5.57 9.55
C ILE A 15 -7.34 -5.39 9.68
N GLU A 16 -6.95 -4.14 9.89
CA GLU A 16 -5.57 -3.76 10.13
C GLU A 16 -5.21 -4.02 11.59
N LEU A 17 -4.11 -4.74 11.77
CA LEU A 17 -3.57 -5.12 13.07
C LEU A 17 -2.16 -4.53 13.16
N ASN A 18 -2.00 -3.51 14.00
CA ASN A 18 -0.76 -2.75 14.13
C ASN A 18 -0.19 -2.90 15.53
N ILE A 19 1.13 -2.78 15.68
CA ILE A 19 1.81 -2.71 16.98
C ILE A 19 2.23 -1.27 17.24
N ILE A 20 1.87 -0.74 18.41
CA ILE A 20 2.37 0.54 18.92
C ILE A 20 2.82 0.31 20.36
N ASP A 21 4.09 0.57 20.68
CA ASP A 21 4.68 0.40 22.03
C ASP A 21 4.36 -0.96 22.67
N ASP A 22 4.60 -2.06 21.94
CA ASP A 22 4.29 -3.45 22.35
C ASP A 22 2.80 -3.74 22.67
N LYS A 23 1.90 -2.84 22.28
CA LYS A 23 0.46 -3.04 22.36
C LYS A 23 -0.12 -3.26 20.96
N ILE A 24 -0.97 -4.28 20.85
CA ILE A 24 -1.74 -4.57 19.65
C ILE A 24 -2.88 -3.54 19.54
N LYS A 25 -2.91 -2.77 18.45
CA LYS A 25 -4.06 -1.96 18.03
C LYS A 25 -4.78 -2.64 16.89
N LEU A 26 -6.10 -2.71 17.03
CA LEU A 26 -7.02 -3.26 16.04
C LEU A 26 -7.84 -2.11 15.46
N LYS A 27 -7.87 -2.00 14.14
CA LYS A 27 -8.75 -1.08 13.44
C LYS A 27 -9.88 -1.90 12.82
N ALA A 28 -10.99 -2.01 13.57
CA ALA A 28 -12.14 -2.84 13.20
C ALA A 28 -13.47 -2.06 13.31
N PRO A 29 -14.50 -2.43 12.55
CA PRO A 29 -15.86 -1.89 12.69
C PRO A 29 -16.42 -2.09 14.11
N ARG A 30 -17.36 -1.23 14.53
CA ARG A 30 -18.04 -1.38 15.83
C ARG A 30 -18.76 -2.74 15.90
N GLY A 31 -18.54 -3.49 16.98
CA GLY A 31 -19.14 -4.82 17.19
C GLY A 31 -18.35 -6.00 16.61
N PHE A 32 -17.20 -5.76 15.96
CA PHE A 32 -16.39 -6.84 15.40
C PHE A 32 -15.67 -7.69 16.47
N ILE A 33 -15.28 -7.07 17.59
CA ILE A 33 -14.60 -7.77 18.68
C ILE A 33 -15.66 -8.39 19.60
N ASN A 34 -15.72 -9.71 19.63
CA ASN A 34 -16.47 -10.48 20.62
C ASN A 34 -15.53 -11.01 21.72
N ASP A 35 -16.11 -11.56 22.81
CA ASP A 35 -15.34 -12.02 23.96
C ASP A 35 -14.41 -13.22 23.62
N GLU A 36 -14.84 -14.11 22.72
CA GLU A 36 -14.06 -15.26 22.27
C GLU A 36 -12.79 -14.85 21.50
N LEU A 37 -12.91 -13.84 20.64
CA LEU A 37 -11.83 -13.29 19.85
C LEU A 37 -10.88 -12.45 20.73
N LEU A 38 -11.42 -11.75 21.73
CA LEU A 38 -10.62 -11.04 22.73
C LEU A 38 -9.78 -12.01 23.59
N ASP A 39 -10.36 -13.13 24.01
CA ASP A 39 -9.64 -14.16 24.77
C ASP A 39 -8.59 -14.88 23.92
N SER A 40 -8.91 -15.15 22.65
CA SER A 40 -7.97 -15.73 21.69
C SER A 40 -6.79 -14.78 21.39
N LEU A 41 -7.03 -13.46 21.34
CA LEU A 41 -5.98 -12.44 21.22
C LEU A 41 -5.08 -12.38 22.47
N LYS A 42 -5.67 -12.43 23.67
CA LYS A 42 -4.92 -12.42 24.94
C LYS A 42 -4.05 -13.68 25.07
N LYS A 43 -4.61 -14.84 24.77
CA LYS A 43 -3.93 -16.14 24.86
C LYS A 43 -2.72 -16.23 23.92
N ASN A 44 -2.83 -15.67 22.72
CA ASN A 44 -1.79 -15.74 21.68
C ASN A 44 -0.99 -14.44 21.52
N LYS A 45 -1.11 -13.48 22.46
CA LYS A 45 -0.54 -12.12 22.32
C LYS A 45 0.96 -12.13 21.98
N ASN A 46 1.74 -12.94 22.70
CA ASN A 46 3.20 -12.96 22.54
C ASN A 46 3.62 -13.47 21.15
N GLU A 47 2.92 -14.48 20.66
CA GLU A 47 3.18 -15.08 19.34
C GLU A 47 2.75 -14.14 18.21
N ILE A 48 1.59 -13.47 18.36
CA ILE A 48 1.11 -12.45 17.41
C ILE A 48 2.11 -11.29 17.34
N VAL A 49 2.60 -10.80 18.49
CA VAL A 49 3.59 -9.73 18.54
C VAL A 49 4.89 -10.14 17.86
N ALA A 50 5.37 -11.37 18.08
CA ALA A 50 6.57 -11.88 17.42
C ALA A 50 6.42 -12.00 15.91
N LEU A 51 5.29 -12.54 15.42
CA LEU A 51 4.99 -12.69 14.00
C LEU A 51 4.83 -11.35 13.29
N LEU A 52 4.20 -10.39 13.95
CA LEU A 52 4.09 -9.04 13.42
C LEU A 52 5.47 -8.39 13.40
N LYS A 53 6.26 -8.42 14.47
CA LYS A 53 7.63 -7.85 14.49
C LYS A 53 8.54 -8.44 13.41
N MET A 54 8.52 -9.76 13.21
CA MET A 54 9.24 -10.41 12.10
C MET A 54 8.84 -9.88 10.71
N ASN A 55 7.57 -9.49 10.53
CA ASN A 55 7.09 -8.85 9.30
C ASN A 55 7.25 -7.32 9.32
N THR A 56 7.48 -6.70 10.48
CA THR A 56 7.57 -5.25 10.70
C THR A 56 8.99 -4.72 10.55
N ASP A 57 10.01 -5.57 10.33
CA ASP A 57 11.30 -5.10 9.80
C ASP A 57 11.15 -4.45 8.40
N ASN A 58 9.98 -4.63 7.75
CA ASN A 58 9.58 -3.90 6.54
C ASN A 58 8.71 -2.66 6.83
N GLY A 59 8.45 -2.33 8.10
CA GLY A 59 7.66 -1.19 8.57
C GLY A 59 8.48 0.08 8.73
N GLN A 60 9.60 0.20 8.02
CA GLN A 60 10.33 1.46 7.94
C GLN A 60 9.40 2.47 7.28
N LEU A 61 9.02 3.51 8.03
CA LEU A 61 8.27 4.65 7.51
C LEU A 61 8.97 5.11 6.24
N ILE A 62 8.27 5.12 5.11
CA ILE A 62 8.83 5.65 3.86
C ILE A 62 9.16 7.12 4.15
N PRO A 63 10.46 7.49 4.25
CA PRO A 63 10.81 8.85 4.61
C PRO A 63 10.33 9.78 3.50
N ARG A 64 9.73 10.92 3.87
CA ARG A 64 9.41 11.94 2.88
C ARG A 64 10.71 12.33 2.19
N ARG A 65 10.73 12.22 0.87
CA ARG A 65 11.87 12.63 0.06
C ARG A 65 12.10 14.14 0.25
N PRO A 66 13.34 14.59 0.51
CA PRO A 66 13.66 16.02 0.51
C PRO A 66 13.43 16.63 -0.87
N GLU A 67 12.85 17.82 -0.89
CA GLU A 67 12.57 18.57 -2.13
C GLU A 67 13.89 18.97 -2.81
N ASN A 68 13.88 19.01 -4.15
CA ASN A 68 14.99 19.48 -5.00
C ASN A 68 16.31 18.67 -4.94
N VAL A 69 16.29 17.43 -4.48
CA VAL A 69 17.46 16.54 -4.58
C VAL A 69 17.41 15.77 -5.90
N SER A 70 18.48 15.86 -6.70
CA SER A 70 18.67 14.99 -7.87
C SER A 70 18.88 13.54 -7.42
N ILE A 71 18.10 12.61 -7.98
CA ILE A 71 18.18 11.19 -7.63
C ILE A 71 18.42 10.40 -8.91
N SER A 72 19.30 9.42 -8.82
CA SER A 72 19.55 8.46 -9.89
C SER A 72 18.26 7.75 -10.30
N LEU A 73 18.07 7.63 -11.61
CA LEU A 73 17.02 6.78 -12.16
C LEU A 73 17.15 5.36 -11.62
N SER A 74 16.02 4.72 -11.36
CA SER A 74 15.99 3.27 -11.13
C SER A 74 16.52 2.53 -12.37
N PHE A 75 17.00 1.30 -12.19
CA PHE A 75 17.47 0.48 -13.31
C PHE A 75 16.42 0.32 -14.44
N ALA A 76 15.14 0.20 -14.07
CA ALA A 76 14.05 0.13 -15.03
C ALA A 76 13.91 1.42 -15.85
N GLN A 77 14.03 2.58 -15.21
CA GLN A 77 13.99 3.88 -15.88
C GLN A 77 15.22 4.10 -16.78
N GLN A 78 16.42 3.74 -16.31
CA GLN A 78 17.65 3.81 -17.13
C GLN A 78 17.54 2.94 -18.39
N ARG A 79 16.99 1.74 -18.26
CA ARG A 79 16.76 0.84 -19.39
C ARG A 79 15.80 1.45 -20.41
N LEU A 80 14.67 2.01 -19.97
CA LEU A 80 13.71 2.65 -20.88
C LEU A 80 14.33 3.86 -21.58
N TRP A 81 15.09 4.69 -20.86
CA TRP A 81 15.83 5.81 -21.44
C TRP A 81 16.83 5.33 -22.50
N PHE A 82 17.60 4.28 -22.22
CA PHE A 82 18.54 3.72 -23.18
C PHE A 82 17.82 3.19 -24.44
N LEU A 83 16.71 2.49 -24.28
CA LEU A 83 15.94 1.95 -25.40
C LEU A 83 15.37 3.03 -26.29
N ASP A 84 14.89 4.14 -25.72
CA ASP A 84 14.43 5.31 -26.47
C ASP A 84 15.55 5.93 -27.33
N GLN A 85 16.77 6.00 -26.81
CA GLN A 85 17.92 6.50 -27.56
C GLN A 85 18.42 5.50 -28.62
N PHE A 86 18.29 4.20 -28.35
CA PHE A 86 18.73 3.15 -29.26
C PHE A 86 17.77 2.97 -30.45
N GLU A 87 16.46 3.04 -30.20
CA GLU A 87 15.42 2.95 -31.22
C GLU A 87 14.38 4.08 -31.06
N PRO A 88 14.71 5.30 -31.50
CA PRO A 88 13.82 6.45 -31.36
C PRO A 88 12.48 6.23 -32.05
N GLY A 89 11.39 6.53 -31.34
CA GLY A 89 10.02 6.38 -31.85
C GLY A 89 9.45 4.96 -31.75
N SER A 90 10.18 4.01 -31.18
CA SER A 90 9.67 2.65 -30.90
C SER A 90 8.49 2.71 -29.91
N THR A 91 7.42 1.98 -30.22
CA THR A 91 6.22 1.88 -29.37
C THR A 91 6.14 0.57 -28.60
N SER A 92 7.18 -0.28 -28.70
CA SER A 92 7.22 -1.64 -28.17
C SER A 92 6.96 -1.75 -26.65
N TYR A 93 7.18 -0.65 -25.91
CA TYR A 93 6.99 -0.58 -24.46
C TYR A 93 5.77 0.26 -24.04
N ASN A 94 4.95 0.68 -25.00
CA ASN A 94 3.70 1.38 -24.74
C ASN A 94 2.54 0.38 -24.74
N ILE A 95 1.65 0.49 -23.75
CA ILE A 95 0.38 -0.23 -23.72
C ILE A 95 -0.72 0.80 -23.98
N PRO A 96 -1.07 1.08 -25.25
CA PRO A 96 -2.06 2.10 -25.57
C PRO A 96 -3.45 1.63 -25.12
N GLY A 97 -4.14 2.50 -24.39
CA GLY A 97 -5.54 2.33 -24.02
C GLY A 97 -6.27 3.65 -24.23
N ALA A 98 -7.49 3.57 -24.77
CA ALA A 98 -8.35 4.73 -24.94
C ALA A 98 -9.75 4.41 -24.43
N VAL A 99 -10.35 5.38 -23.73
CA VAL A 99 -11.73 5.31 -23.26
C VAL A 99 -12.46 6.53 -23.79
N ARG A 100 -13.68 6.34 -24.30
CA ARG A 100 -14.55 7.43 -24.72
C ARG A 100 -15.57 7.71 -23.63
N LEU A 101 -15.50 8.92 -23.07
CA LEU A 101 -16.51 9.44 -22.15
C LEU A 101 -17.57 10.20 -22.95
N ILE A 102 -18.84 10.07 -22.57
CA ILE A 102 -19.98 10.71 -23.23
C ILE A 102 -20.75 11.49 -22.16
N GLY A 103 -20.97 12.78 -22.40
CA GLY A 103 -21.67 13.68 -21.48
C GLY A 103 -21.13 15.10 -21.58
N GLU A 104 -21.68 16.00 -20.77
CA GLU A 104 -21.16 17.36 -20.63
C GLU A 104 -19.85 17.35 -19.84
N LEU A 105 -18.81 17.99 -20.40
CA LEU A 105 -17.53 18.14 -19.74
C LEU A 105 -17.50 19.43 -18.92
N ASN A 106 -17.24 19.31 -17.62
CA ASN A 106 -16.86 20.47 -16.81
C ASN A 106 -15.34 20.66 -16.89
N GLU A 107 -14.92 21.55 -17.79
CA GLU A 107 -13.50 21.83 -18.07
C GLU A 107 -12.75 22.37 -16.84
N ALA A 108 -13.38 23.27 -16.08
CA ALA A 108 -12.77 23.87 -14.90
C ALA A 108 -12.48 22.81 -13.82
N ALA A 109 -13.45 21.92 -13.56
CA ALA A 109 -13.27 20.82 -12.61
C ALA A 109 -12.21 19.81 -13.08
N LEU A 110 -12.16 19.49 -14.37
CA LEU A 110 -11.13 18.60 -14.92
C LEU A 110 -9.72 19.22 -14.76
N GLN A 111 -9.57 20.50 -15.11
CA GLN A 111 -8.30 21.21 -15.02
C GLN A 111 -7.80 21.29 -13.56
N GLU A 112 -8.69 21.61 -12.62
CA GLU A 112 -8.34 21.64 -11.20
C GLU A 112 -7.88 20.27 -10.71
N THR A 113 -8.60 19.21 -11.09
CA THR A 113 -8.30 17.84 -10.67
C THR A 113 -6.92 17.38 -11.15
N VAL A 114 -6.60 17.63 -12.43
CA VAL A 114 -5.31 17.23 -13.03
C VAL A 114 -4.14 18.01 -12.45
N ASN A 115 -4.34 19.28 -12.08
CA ASN A 115 -3.27 20.13 -11.53
C ASN A 115 -3.03 19.92 -10.02
N LYS A 116 -3.87 19.14 -9.33
CA LYS A 116 -3.81 18.99 -7.86
C LYS A 116 -2.79 17.94 -7.39
N ILE A 117 -1.76 17.65 -8.19
CA ILE A 117 -0.74 16.63 -7.91
C ILE A 117 0.43 17.24 -7.12
#